data_AF-A0A8H4XUT7-F1
#
_entry.id   AF-A0A8H4XUT7-F1
#
_cell.length_a   1.000
_cell.length_b   1.000
_cell.length_c   1.000
_cell.angle_alpha   90.00
_cell.angle_beta   90.00
_cell.angle_gamma   90.00
#
_symmetry.space_group_name_H-M   'P 1'
#
loop_
_entity.id
_entity.type
_entity.pdbx_description
1 polymer ?
#
loop_
_entity_poly.entity_id
_entity_poly.type
_entity_poly.pdbx_seq_one_letter_code
_entity_poly.pdbx_strand_id
1 'polypeptide(L)'
;MDQVIRAEPPIPIRIKNVKNPRGNGTIVVPDPVLSASHQLSRGSPKLDVNHKKPKRPTAVTIKDHISVINVHSNKRSISHGFFARVFSILDTYSISVDLISTSEVHVSMAIHSSSQHVESFLKATEKLAECGDVSVLSDMAILSLVGAEMKNMVGIAGRMFSTLGEHNVNLEMISQGASEINISCVISARDATRAMNVLHTHLFTFLD
;
A
#
# COMPACT_ATOMS: atom_id res chain seq x y z
N MET A 1 3.07 18.16 11.36
CA MET A 1 1.75 17.49 11.19
C MET A 1 1.05 17.37 12.54
N ASP A 2 1.69 16.80 13.55
CA ASP A 2 1.09 16.57 14.88
C ASP A 2 0.50 17.82 15.56
N GLN A 3 1.16 18.98 15.43
CA GLN A 3 0.66 20.24 15.98
C GLN A 3 -0.69 20.67 15.39
N VAL A 4 -0.94 20.35 14.12
CA VAL A 4 -2.18 20.70 13.40
C VAL A 4 -3.31 19.76 13.78
N ILE A 5 -2.98 18.47 13.96
CA ILE A 5 -3.94 17.42 14.36
C ILE A 5 -4.39 17.62 15.82
N ARG A 6 -3.49 18.07 16.70
CA ARG A 6 -3.76 18.28 18.13
C ARG A 6 -4.29 19.67 18.49
N ALA A 7 -4.48 20.54 17.50
CA ALA A 7 -5.06 21.86 17.72
C ALA A 7 -6.56 21.75 18.02
N GLU A 8 -7.03 22.51 19.00
CA GLU A 8 -8.46 22.68 19.28
C GLU A 8 -8.87 24.15 19.01
N PRO A 9 -9.73 24.42 18.02
CA PRO A 9 -10.34 23.47 17.07
C PRO A 9 -9.34 22.94 16.00
N PRO A 10 -9.62 21.79 15.35
CA PRO A 10 -8.74 21.21 14.32
C PRO A 10 -8.49 22.20 13.17
N ILE A 11 -7.22 22.38 12.81
CA ILE A 11 -6.84 23.35 11.77
C ILE A 11 -6.78 22.64 10.41
N PRO A 12 -7.63 22.98 9.42
CA PRO A 12 -7.56 22.38 8.10
C PRO A 12 -6.37 22.94 7.30
N ILE A 13 -5.68 22.06 6.56
CA ILE A 13 -4.58 22.45 5.67
C ILE A 13 -5.12 22.54 4.25
N ARG A 14 -4.84 23.64 3.53
CA ARG A 14 -5.16 23.75 2.10
C ARG A 14 -3.90 23.75 1.25
N ILE A 15 -3.75 22.73 0.41
CA ILE A 15 -2.70 22.64 -0.59
C ILE A 15 -3.14 23.42 -1.83
N LYS A 16 -2.41 24.48 -2.17
CA LYS A 16 -2.68 25.33 -3.35
C LYS A 16 -1.51 25.31 -4.33
N ASN A 17 -1.82 25.50 -5.61
CA ASN A 17 -0.83 25.62 -6.67
C ASN A 17 -0.43 27.10 -6.85
N VAL A 18 0.86 27.43 -6.66
CA VAL A 18 1.37 28.80 -6.83
C VAL A 18 1.21 29.31 -8.26
N LYS A 19 1.28 28.42 -9.27
CA LYS A 19 1.05 28.78 -10.69
C LYS A 19 -0.44 28.99 -11.02
N ASN A 20 -1.35 28.53 -10.17
CA ASN A 20 -2.80 28.77 -10.30
C ASN A 20 -3.40 29.15 -8.92
N PRO A 21 -3.14 30.37 -8.44
CA PRO A 21 -3.50 30.76 -7.07
C PRO A 21 -5.01 30.90 -6.87
N ARG A 22 -5.79 31.03 -7.95
CA ARG A 22 -7.27 31.05 -7.92
C ARG A 22 -7.88 29.65 -7.86
N GLY A 23 -7.10 28.59 -8.11
CA GLY A 23 -7.57 27.21 -7.99
C GLY A 23 -8.01 26.86 -6.56
N ASN A 24 -9.04 26.03 -6.46
CA ASN A 24 -9.60 25.59 -5.17
C ASN A 24 -8.59 24.79 -4.34
N GLY A 25 -7.73 24.00 -5.00
CA GLY A 25 -6.75 23.14 -4.33
C GLY A 25 -7.38 21.95 -3.60
N THR A 26 -6.62 21.35 -2.69
CA THR A 26 -7.06 20.22 -1.87
C THR A 26 -7.08 20.66 -0.41
N ILE A 27 -8.17 20.39 0.30
CA ILE A 27 -8.27 20.64 1.76
C ILE A 27 -8.09 19.30 2.47
N VAL A 28 -7.08 19.22 3.34
CA VAL A 28 -6.84 18.11 4.24
C VAL A 28 -7.43 18.50 5.59
N VAL A 29 -8.47 17.78 6.01
CA VAL A 29 -9.16 17.99 7.28
C VAL A 29 -8.63 16.96 8.29
N PRO A 30 -8.13 17.36 9.47
CA PRO A 30 -7.77 16.42 10.52
C PRO A 30 -9.01 15.65 10.98
N ASP A 31 -8.93 14.32 11.00
CA ASP A 31 -9.99 13.47 11.57
C ASP A 31 -9.67 13.17 13.04
N PRO A 32 -10.46 13.68 14.01
CA PRO A 32 -10.21 13.45 15.43
C PRO A 32 -10.51 12.01 15.88
N VAL A 33 -11.24 11.22 15.08
CA VAL A 33 -11.71 9.86 15.44
C VAL A 33 -10.76 8.77 14.94
N LEU A 34 -9.96 9.03 13.90
CA LEU A 34 -9.00 8.08 13.31
C LEU A 34 -7.63 8.04 14.03
N SER A 35 -7.61 8.21 15.35
CA SER A 35 -6.41 7.89 16.12
C SER A 35 -6.13 6.37 16.03
N ALA A 36 -4.86 6.01 15.80
CA ALA A 36 -4.41 4.67 15.40
C ALA A 36 -4.84 3.50 16.34
N SER A 37 -5.38 3.80 17.52
CA SER A 37 -5.80 2.84 18.54
C SER A 37 -7.22 2.29 18.38
N HIS A 38 -8.08 2.82 17.49
CA HIS A 38 -9.50 2.40 17.41
C HIS A 38 -9.90 1.55 16.18
N GLN A 39 -8.96 0.97 15.43
CA GLN A 39 -9.25 0.21 14.20
C GLN A 39 -9.46 -1.31 14.35
N LEU A 40 -9.65 -1.85 15.55
CA LEU A 40 -9.82 -3.31 15.74
C LEU A 40 -11.22 -3.77 16.17
N SER A 41 -12.19 -2.89 16.36
CA SER A 41 -13.58 -3.32 16.62
C SER A 41 -14.31 -3.60 15.31
N ARG A 42 -14.45 -4.88 14.95
CA ARG A 42 -15.38 -5.35 13.91
C ARG A 42 -16.82 -5.16 14.41
N GLY A 43 -17.33 -3.94 14.34
CA GLY A 43 -18.76 -3.67 14.44
C GLY A 43 -19.44 -3.95 13.10
N SER A 44 -20.63 -4.58 13.13
CA SER A 44 -21.49 -4.70 11.95
C SER A 44 -21.66 -3.34 11.27
N PRO A 45 -21.69 -3.26 9.93
CA PRO A 45 -21.80 -1.99 9.23
C PRO A 45 -23.08 -1.29 9.67
N LYS A 46 -22.96 -0.20 10.42
CA LYS A 46 -24.07 0.71 10.67
C LYS A 46 -24.36 1.39 9.34
N LEU A 47 -25.56 1.20 8.81
CA LEU A 47 -26.08 1.96 7.69
C LEU A 47 -26.20 3.41 8.13
N ASP A 48 -25.19 4.22 7.87
CA ASP A 48 -25.30 5.67 8.01
C ASP A 48 -26.24 6.21 6.94
N VAL A 49 -27.47 6.51 7.36
CA VAL A 49 -28.61 6.90 6.50
C VAL A 49 -28.44 8.30 5.88
N ASN A 50 -27.38 9.05 6.20
CA ASN A 50 -27.30 10.48 5.92
C ASN A 50 -26.23 10.97 4.92
N HIS A 51 -25.46 10.09 4.25
CA HIS A 51 -24.58 10.50 3.16
C HIS A 51 -25.06 9.96 1.79
N LYS A 52 -25.83 10.80 1.07
CA LYS A 52 -26.41 10.53 -0.27
C LYS A 52 -25.42 10.48 -1.44
N LYS A 53 -24.10 10.36 -1.20
CA LYS A 53 -23.12 10.20 -2.30
C LYS A 53 -22.56 8.78 -2.27
N PRO A 54 -22.42 8.11 -3.44
CA PRO A 54 -21.79 6.80 -3.48
C PRO A 54 -20.38 6.90 -2.88
N LYS A 55 -20.06 5.99 -1.97
CA LYS A 55 -18.73 5.91 -1.37
C LYS A 55 -17.77 5.50 -2.49
N ARG A 56 -16.82 6.38 -2.81
CA ARG A 56 -15.82 6.18 -3.88
C ARG A 56 -14.43 6.17 -3.25
N PRO A 57 -13.46 5.44 -3.82
CA PRO A 57 -12.07 5.64 -3.49
C PRO A 57 -11.68 7.11 -3.67
N THR A 58 -10.74 7.58 -2.84
CA THR A 58 -10.25 8.95 -2.89
C THR A 58 -9.20 9.12 -3.98
N ALA A 59 -8.31 8.14 -4.13
CA ALA A 59 -7.22 8.20 -5.08
C ALA A 59 -6.74 6.81 -5.50
N VAL A 60 -6.14 6.75 -6.69
CA VAL A 60 -5.22 5.68 -7.11
C VAL A 60 -3.83 6.27 -7.14
N THR A 61 -2.86 5.56 -6.59
CA THR A 61 -1.47 6.00 -6.56
C THR A 61 -0.56 4.92 -7.10
N ILE A 62 0.56 5.33 -7.68
CA ILE A 62 1.60 4.43 -8.13
C ILE A 62 2.96 4.86 -7.58
N LYS A 63 3.76 3.89 -7.16
CA LYS A 63 5.15 4.08 -6.74
C LYS A 63 6.05 3.18 -7.58
N ASP A 64 6.88 3.79 -8.41
CA ASP A 64 7.82 3.11 -9.29
C ASP A 64 9.12 2.74 -8.57
N HIS A 65 10.04 2.09 -9.28
CA HIS A 65 11.36 1.68 -8.80
C HIS A 65 11.29 0.76 -7.58
N ILE A 66 10.40 -0.22 -7.64
CA ILE A 66 10.22 -1.22 -6.59
C ILE A 66 10.95 -2.50 -6.99
N SER A 67 11.53 -3.16 -5.99
CA SER A 67 12.00 -4.54 -6.11
C SER A 67 11.28 -5.40 -5.07
N VAL A 68 10.96 -6.62 -5.45
CA VAL A 68 10.33 -7.60 -4.56
C VAL A 68 11.36 -8.62 -4.14
N ILE A 69 11.56 -8.79 -2.84
CA ILE A 69 12.36 -9.87 -2.27
C ILE A 69 11.39 -10.94 -1.75
N ASN A 70 11.50 -12.15 -2.28
CA ASN A 70 10.79 -13.31 -1.79
C ASN A 70 11.77 -14.19 -1.01
N VAL A 71 11.46 -14.49 0.24
CA VAL A 71 12.23 -15.40 1.10
C VAL A 71 11.35 -16.60 1.43
N HIS A 72 11.78 -17.78 0.99
CA HIS A 72 11.14 -19.06 1.28
C HIS A 72 11.89 -19.77 2.42
N SER A 73 11.21 -20.02 3.53
CA SER A 73 11.79 -20.68 4.70
C SER A 73 11.90 -22.19 4.47
N ASN A 74 13.13 -22.71 4.54
CA ASN A 74 13.40 -24.14 4.45
C ASN A 74 13.17 -24.89 5.78
N LYS A 75 12.81 -24.18 6.87
CA LYS A 75 12.65 -24.76 8.22
C LYS A 75 11.18 -25.02 8.56
N ARG A 76 10.88 -26.28 8.91
CA ARG A 76 9.52 -26.84 9.01
C ARG A 76 8.69 -26.46 10.25
N SER A 77 9.13 -25.59 11.19
CA SER A 77 8.28 -25.36 12.39
C SER A 77 8.57 -24.16 13.32
N ILE A 78 9.30 -23.10 12.96
CA ILE A 78 9.44 -21.94 13.90
C ILE A 78 9.38 -20.60 13.15
N SER A 79 8.16 -20.08 12.96
CA SER A 79 7.88 -18.81 12.26
C SER A 79 8.35 -17.57 13.03
N HIS A 80 8.17 -17.52 14.37
CA HIS A 80 8.44 -16.30 15.15
C HIS A 80 9.91 -15.84 15.09
N GLY A 81 10.88 -16.76 15.16
CA GLY A 81 12.30 -16.44 15.03
C GLY A 81 12.74 -16.16 13.58
N PHE A 82 12.00 -16.64 12.59
CA PHE A 82 12.32 -16.39 11.18
C PHE A 82 12.05 -14.92 10.80
N PHE A 83 10.86 -14.40 11.11
CA PHE A 83 10.53 -13.00 10.84
C PHE A 83 11.47 -12.04 11.58
N ALA A 84 11.76 -12.32 12.86
CA ALA A 84 12.69 -11.50 13.64
C ALA A 84 14.08 -11.40 12.97
N ARG A 85 14.59 -12.51 12.44
CA ARG A 85 15.87 -12.52 11.71
C ARG A 85 15.79 -11.76 10.40
N VAL A 86 14.74 -11.99 9.59
CA VAL A 86 14.56 -11.30 8.30
C VAL A 86 14.55 -9.78 8.49
N PHE A 87 13.74 -9.27 9.42
CA PHE A 87 13.66 -7.83 9.67
C PHE A 87 14.92 -7.27 10.33
N SER A 88 15.61 -8.05 11.19
CA SER A 88 16.89 -7.64 11.77
C SER A 88 18.00 -7.50 10.71
N ILE A 89 18.02 -8.37 9.69
CA ILE A 89 18.94 -8.25 8.56
C ILE A 89 18.64 -6.97 7.78
N LEU A 90 17.37 -6.71 7.45
CA LEU A 90 16.98 -5.50 6.71
C LEU A 90 17.33 -4.22 7.47
N ASP A 91 17.12 -4.21 8.79
CA ASP A 91 17.48 -3.09 9.67
C ASP A 91 18.99 -2.83 9.69
N THR A 92 19.80 -3.90 9.77
CA THR A 92 21.27 -3.83 9.75
C THR A 92 21.80 -3.13 8.50
N TYR A 93 21.13 -3.33 7.35
CA TYR A 93 21.49 -2.70 6.08
C TYR A 93 20.67 -1.44 5.77
N SER A 94 19.87 -0.95 6.72
CA SER A 94 19.02 0.24 6.60
C SER A 94 18.06 0.19 5.40
N ILE A 95 17.50 -0.99 5.12
CA ILE A 95 16.55 -1.20 4.02
C ILE A 95 15.13 -0.97 4.54
N SER A 96 14.46 0.03 3.98
CA SER A 96 13.05 0.30 4.27
C SER A 96 12.15 -0.59 3.41
N VAL A 97 11.19 -1.25 4.07
CA VAL A 97 10.17 -2.10 3.42
C VAL A 97 8.87 -1.31 3.30
N ASP A 98 8.31 -1.25 2.09
CA ASP A 98 7.05 -0.57 1.80
C ASP A 98 5.84 -1.48 2.05
N LEU A 99 5.87 -2.70 1.50
CA LEU A 99 4.80 -3.69 1.64
C LEU A 99 5.37 -5.02 2.09
N ILE A 100 4.56 -5.72 2.88
CA ILE A 100 4.83 -7.08 3.32
C ILE A 100 3.61 -7.94 2.96
N SER A 101 3.87 -9.12 2.42
CA SER A 101 2.88 -10.18 2.24
C SER A 101 3.48 -11.49 2.74
N THR A 102 2.72 -12.24 3.54
CA THR A 102 3.23 -13.41 4.25
C THR A 102 2.34 -14.61 4.01
N SER A 103 2.94 -15.78 3.88
CA SER A 103 2.28 -17.07 4.04
C SER A 103 2.88 -17.82 5.23
N GLU A 104 2.55 -19.10 5.39
CA GLU A 104 3.11 -19.95 6.46
C GLU A 104 4.63 -20.09 6.34
N VAL A 105 5.15 -20.18 5.11
CA VAL A 105 6.57 -20.45 4.82
C VAL A 105 7.23 -19.41 3.91
N HIS A 106 6.47 -18.48 3.31
CA HIS A 106 7.02 -17.42 2.46
C HIS A 106 6.81 -16.03 3.05
N VAL A 107 7.79 -15.17 2.82
CA VAL A 107 7.70 -13.75 3.09
C VAL A 107 8.14 -13.00 1.85
N SER A 108 7.22 -12.19 1.34
CA SER A 108 7.45 -11.33 0.19
C SER A 108 7.44 -9.89 0.66
N MET A 109 8.48 -9.15 0.31
CA MET A 109 8.69 -7.77 0.74
C MET A 109 8.93 -6.89 -0.48
N ALA A 110 8.14 -5.83 -0.61
CA ALA A 110 8.37 -4.79 -1.61
C ALA A 110 9.25 -3.71 -0.99
N ILE A 111 10.36 -3.41 -1.63
CA ILE A 111 11.33 -2.41 -1.20
C ILE A 111 11.55 -1.38 -2.29
N HIS A 112 11.85 -0.15 -1.88
CA HIS A 112 12.21 0.90 -2.83
C HIS A 112 13.68 0.77 -3.26
N SER A 113 13.88 0.50 -4.53
CA SER A 113 15.19 0.36 -5.15
C SER A 113 15.73 1.75 -5.50
N SER A 114 16.35 2.40 -4.51
CA SER A 114 17.06 3.65 -4.73
C SER A 114 18.50 3.37 -5.17
N SER A 115 18.97 4.11 -6.18
CA SER A 115 20.31 3.93 -6.77
C SER A 115 21.46 4.13 -5.76
N GLN A 116 21.20 4.73 -4.60
CA GLN A 116 22.19 5.00 -3.56
C GLN A 116 22.49 3.79 -2.65
N HIS A 117 21.68 2.72 -2.70
CA HIS A 117 21.78 1.58 -1.76
C HIS A 117 21.97 0.22 -2.41
N VAL A 118 22.46 0.17 -3.67
CA VAL A 118 22.64 -1.09 -4.41
C VAL A 118 23.56 -2.07 -3.68
N GLU A 119 24.67 -1.59 -3.11
CA GLU A 119 25.62 -2.45 -2.38
C GLU A 119 25.01 -3.03 -1.09
N SER A 120 24.32 -2.21 -0.31
CA SER A 120 23.61 -2.65 0.89
C SER A 120 22.52 -3.67 0.56
N PHE A 121 21.82 -3.47 -0.55
CA PHE A 121 20.78 -4.37 -1.03
C PHE A 121 21.34 -5.76 -1.41
N LEU A 122 22.46 -5.80 -2.13
CA LEU A 122 23.12 -7.07 -2.48
C LEU A 122 23.58 -7.82 -1.23
N LYS A 123 24.26 -7.14 -0.30
CA LYS A 123 24.71 -7.72 0.98
C LYS A 123 23.54 -8.22 1.83
N ALA A 124 22.44 -7.50 1.87
CA ALA A 124 21.23 -7.93 2.56
C ALA A 124 20.64 -9.19 1.92
N THR A 125 20.60 -9.26 0.59
CA THR A 125 20.09 -10.43 -0.15
C THR A 125 20.95 -11.68 0.12
N GLU A 126 22.27 -11.53 0.11
CA GLU A 126 23.21 -12.61 0.49
C GLU A 126 22.96 -13.09 1.92
N LYS A 127 22.76 -12.17 2.86
CA LYS A 127 22.51 -12.52 4.27
C LYS A 127 21.14 -13.16 4.48
N LEU A 128 20.12 -12.73 3.73
CA LEU A 128 18.80 -13.33 3.73
C LEU A 128 18.81 -14.77 3.22
N ALA A 129 19.77 -15.13 2.35
CA ALA A 129 19.92 -16.51 1.87
C ALA A 129 20.31 -17.51 2.98
N GLU A 130 20.85 -17.03 4.11
CA GLU A 130 21.05 -17.87 5.31
C GLU A 130 19.73 -18.28 5.97
N CYS A 131 18.64 -17.54 5.71
CA CYS A 131 17.31 -17.80 6.26
C CYS A 131 16.48 -18.77 5.39
N GLY A 132 16.86 -18.97 4.12
CA GLY A 132 16.15 -19.82 3.17
C GLY A 132 16.41 -19.42 1.71
N ASP A 133 15.57 -19.89 0.79
CA ASP A 133 15.75 -19.59 -0.64
C ASP A 133 15.25 -18.18 -0.93
N VAL A 134 16.11 -17.35 -1.54
CA VAL A 134 15.81 -15.96 -1.86
C VAL A 134 15.67 -15.79 -3.36
N SER A 135 14.60 -15.11 -3.78
CA SER A 135 14.45 -14.63 -5.15
C SER A 135 14.14 -13.14 -5.14
N VAL A 136 14.67 -12.43 -6.14
CA VAL A 136 14.51 -10.99 -6.29
C VAL A 136 13.90 -10.70 -7.65
N LEU A 137 12.84 -9.91 -7.66
CA LEU A 137 12.21 -9.38 -8.86
C LEU A 137 12.46 -7.87 -8.93
N SER A 138 13.16 -7.44 -9.97
CA SER A 138 13.37 -6.03 -10.29
C SER A 138 12.23 -5.48 -11.15
N ASP A 139 12.26 -4.16 -11.39
CA ASP A 139 11.38 -3.49 -12.36
C ASP A 139 9.89 -3.68 -12.04
N MET A 140 9.55 -3.49 -10.77
CA MET A 140 8.19 -3.53 -10.25
C MET A 140 7.69 -2.15 -9.85
N ALA A 141 6.37 -2.04 -9.69
CA ALA A 141 5.68 -0.86 -9.18
C ALA A 141 4.61 -1.26 -8.16
N ILE A 142 4.42 -0.44 -7.13
CA ILE A 142 3.31 -0.57 -6.19
C ILE A 142 2.14 0.26 -6.69
N LEU A 143 1.01 -0.39 -6.92
CA LEU A 143 -0.27 0.21 -7.26
C LEU A 143 -1.19 0.15 -6.04
N SER A 144 -1.69 1.30 -5.61
CA SER A 144 -2.51 1.42 -4.39
C SER A 144 -3.82 2.15 -4.66
N LEU A 145 -4.89 1.62 -4.08
CA LEU A 145 -6.21 2.24 -4.06
C LEU A 145 -6.49 2.74 -2.64
N VAL A 146 -6.69 4.04 -2.48
CA VAL A 146 -6.78 4.71 -1.18
C VAL A 146 -8.15 5.35 -0.99
N GLY A 147 -8.77 5.15 0.18
CA GLY A 147 -10.01 5.82 0.56
C GLY A 147 -10.30 5.73 2.06
N ALA A 148 -10.79 6.82 2.67
CA ALA A 148 -11.02 6.91 4.11
C ALA A 148 -12.05 5.89 4.65
N GLU A 149 -12.91 5.36 3.79
CA GLU A 149 -13.97 4.41 4.15
C GLU A 149 -13.90 3.11 3.34
N MET A 150 -12.71 2.66 2.94
CA MET A 150 -12.58 1.43 2.16
C MET A 150 -13.19 0.21 2.87
N LYS A 151 -13.18 0.16 4.21
CA LYS A 151 -13.93 -0.82 5.04
C LYS A 151 -15.43 -0.93 4.74
N ASN A 152 -16.06 0.18 4.35
CA ASN A 152 -17.50 0.25 4.08
C ASN A 152 -17.82 0.08 2.58
N MET A 153 -16.80 -0.05 1.72
CA MET A 153 -16.94 -0.19 0.28
C MET A 153 -16.82 -1.67 -0.12
N VAL A 154 -17.78 -2.50 0.31
CA VAL A 154 -17.81 -3.93 -0.02
C VAL A 154 -17.78 -4.11 -1.55
N GLY A 155 -16.89 -4.99 -2.02
CA GLY A 155 -16.70 -5.26 -3.44
C GLY A 155 -15.69 -4.37 -4.16
N ILE A 156 -15.16 -3.31 -3.53
CA ILE A 156 -14.17 -2.44 -4.18
C ILE A 156 -12.86 -3.17 -4.52
N ALA A 157 -12.40 -4.04 -3.62
CA ALA A 157 -11.24 -4.90 -3.84
C ALA A 157 -11.46 -5.82 -5.04
N GLY A 158 -12.64 -6.47 -5.09
CA GLY A 158 -13.03 -7.35 -6.19
C GLY A 158 -13.07 -6.60 -7.52
N ARG A 159 -13.67 -5.39 -7.55
CA ARG A 159 -13.68 -4.54 -8.75
C ARG A 159 -12.27 -4.15 -9.20
N MET A 160 -11.40 -3.74 -8.28
CA MET A 160 -10.01 -3.41 -8.59
C MET A 160 -9.29 -4.58 -9.26
N PHE A 161 -9.31 -5.76 -8.66
CA PHE A 161 -8.59 -6.92 -9.20
C PHE A 161 -9.23 -7.49 -10.46
N SER A 162 -10.57 -7.47 -10.58
CA SER A 162 -11.26 -7.89 -11.80
C SER A 162 -10.89 -6.98 -12.97
N THR A 163 -10.91 -5.65 -12.75
CA THR A 163 -10.50 -4.66 -13.75
C THR A 163 -9.06 -4.87 -14.20
N LEU A 164 -8.13 -5.15 -13.29
CA LEU A 164 -6.74 -5.43 -13.65
C LEU A 164 -6.60 -6.74 -14.45
N GLY A 165 -7.33 -7.79 -14.05
CA GLY A 165 -7.35 -9.08 -14.74
C GLY A 165 -7.91 -8.99 -16.16
N GLU A 166 -9.04 -8.31 -16.34
CA GLU A 166 -9.68 -8.07 -17.65
C GLU A 166 -8.75 -7.34 -18.63
N HIS A 167 -7.85 -6.50 -18.10
CA HIS A 167 -6.86 -5.76 -18.89
C HIS A 167 -5.50 -6.45 -18.96
N ASN A 168 -5.41 -7.74 -18.61
CA ASN A 168 -4.19 -8.55 -18.68
C ASN A 168 -3.01 -7.91 -17.91
N VAL A 169 -3.26 -7.43 -16.70
CA VAL A 169 -2.23 -6.97 -15.76
C VAL A 169 -1.97 -8.06 -14.73
N ASN A 170 -0.77 -8.63 -14.74
CA ASN A 170 -0.38 -9.64 -13.75
C ASN A 170 -0.09 -9.01 -12.39
N LEU A 171 -0.50 -9.68 -11.32
CA LEU A 171 -0.27 -9.25 -9.93
C LEU A 171 0.80 -10.15 -9.30
N GLU A 172 1.88 -9.54 -8.81
CA GLU A 172 2.96 -10.27 -8.12
C GLU A 172 2.68 -10.42 -6.63
N MET A 173 2.18 -9.35 -6.01
CA MET A 173 1.94 -9.30 -4.57
C MET A 173 0.64 -8.55 -4.30
N ILE A 174 -0.10 -8.97 -3.29
CA ILE A 174 -1.23 -8.23 -2.74
C ILE A 174 -1.00 -8.02 -1.25
N SER A 175 -1.27 -6.81 -0.77
CA SER A 175 -1.19 -6.45 0.65
C SER A 175 -2.30 -5.48 1.02
N GLN A 176 -3.05 -5.82 2.06
CA GLN A 176 -4.09 -4.98 2.65
C GLN A 176 -3.94 -5.02 4.17
N GLY A 177 -3.76 -3.85 4.78
CA GLY A 177 -3.64 -3.71 6.22
C GLY A 177 -4.99 -3.65 6.95
N ALA A 178 -4.96 -3.84 8.27
CA ALA A 178 -6.13 -3.79 9.15
C ALA A 178 -6.81 -2.41 9.21
N SER A 179 -6.09 -1.34 8.81
CA SER A 179 -6.68 -0.01 8.75
C SER A 179 -7.75 0.12 7.68
N GLU A 180 -7.80 -0.82 6.71
CA GLU A 180 -8.79 -0.89 5.63
C GLU A 180 -9.04 0.49 4.98
N ILE A 181 -7.97 1.27 4.82
CA ILE A 181 -7.93 2.57 4.11
C ILE A 181 -7.22 2.43 2.76
N ASN A 182 -6.39 1.41 2.61
CA ASN A 182 -5.54 1.19 1.44
C ASN A 182 -5.53 -0.30 1.07
N ILE A 183 -5.68 -0.57 -0.23
CA ILE A 183 -5.40 -1.88 -0.84
C ILE A 183 -4.25 -1.65 -1.81
N SER A 184 -3.16 -2.40 -1.65
CA SER A 184 -1.98 -2.29 -2.49
C SER A 184 -1.66 -3.60 -3.17
N CYS A 185 -1.16 -3.52 -4.40
CA CYS A 185 -0.62 -4.65 -5.13
C CYS A 185 0.66 -4.26 -5.84
N VAL A 186 1.52 -5.23 -6.09
CA VAL A 186 2.74 -5.06 -6.87
C VAL A 186 2.51 -5.63 -8.25
N ILE A 187 2.87 -4.85 -9.26
CA ILE A 187 2.76 -5.20 -10.69
C ILE A 187 4.09 -4.92 -11.38
N SER A 188 4.27 -5.45 -12.60
CA SER A 188 5.43 -5.08 -13.41
C SER A 188 5.41 -3.59 -13.75
N ALA A 189 6.56 -2.91 -13.67
CA ALA A 189 6.67 -1.49 -13.97
C ALA A 189 6.25 -1.15 -15.40
N ARG A 190 6.39 -2.09 -16.35
CA ARG A 190 5.89 -1.92 -17.73
C ARG A 190 4.37 -1.75 -17.82
N ASP A 191 3.65 -2.29 -16.85
CA ASP A 191 2.19 -2.26 -16.78
C ASP A 191 1.66 -1.09 -15.94
N ALA A 192 2.55 -0.38 -15.25
CA ALA A 192 2.25 0.69 -14.29
C ALA A 192 1.26 1.74 -14.84
N THR A 193 1.61 2.36 -15.96
CA THR A 193 0.80 3.43 -16.57
C THR A 193 -0.54 2.89 -17.06
N ARG A 194 -0.55 1.69 -17.66
CA ARG A 194 -1.77 1.03 -18.16
C ARG A 194 -2.72 0.73 -17.00
N ALA A 195 -2.23 0.08 -15.95
CA ALA A 195 -3.00 -0.28 -14.78
C ALA A 195 -3.62 0.96 -14.09
N MET A 196 -2.82 2.02 -13.92
CA MET A 196 -3.31 3.28 -13.33
C MET A 196 -4.44 3.90 -14.15
N ASN A 197 -4.28 3.99 -15.47
CA ASN A 197 -5.29 4.58 -16.36
C ASN A 197 -6.59 3.79 -16.38
N VAL A 198 -6.49 2.46 -16.44
CA VAL A 198 -7.67 1.58 -16.43
C VAL A 198 -8.41 1.69 -15.09
N LEU A 199 -7.70 1.60 -13.95
CA LEU A 199 -8.34 1.76 -12.64
C LEU A 199 -8.98 3.13 -12.47
N HIS A 200 -8.29 4.20 -12.89
CA HIS A 200 -8.85 5.54 -12.83
C HIS A 200 -10.16 5.63 -13.64
N THR A 201 -10.17 5.07 -14.84
CA THR A 201 -11.31 5.09 -15.74
C THR A 201 -12.51 4.32 -15.15
N HIS A 202 -12.30 3.09 -14.69
CA HIS A 202 -13.37 2.18 -14.22
C HIS A 202 -13.83 2.42 -12.77
N LEU A 203 -13.02 3.10 -11.94
CA LEU A 203 -13.37 3.35 -10.54
C LEU A 203 -13.76 4.81 -10.26
N PHE A 204 -13.40 5.77 -11.13
CA PHE A 204 -13.66 7.19 -10.90
C PHE A 204 -14.51 7.85 -11.99
N THR A 205 -14.33 7.45 -13.26
CA THR A 205 -15.03 8.06 -14.40
C THR A 205 -16.36 7.38 -14.69
N PHE A 206 -16.37 6.05 -14.81
CA PHE A 206 -17.57 5.26 -15.04
C PHE A 206 -18.00 4.62 -13.73
N LEU A 207 -18.90 5.29 -13.02
CA LEU A 207 -19.59 4.69 -11.89
C LEU A 207 -21.05 4.59 -12.27
N ASP A 208 -21.49 3.36 -12.53
CA ASP A 208 -22.91 3.00 -12.46
C ASP A 208 -23.51 3.37 -11.09
#